data_AF-A0A4Y7PL41-F1
#
_entry.id   AF-A0A4Y7PL41-F1
#
_cell.length_a   1.000
_cell.length_b   1.000
_cell.length_c   1.000
_cell.angle_alpha   90.00
_cell.angle_beta   90.00
_cell.angle_gamma   90.00
#
_symmetry.space_group_name_H-M   'P 1'
#
loop_
_entity.id
_entity.type
_entity.pdbx_description
1 polymer ?
#
loop_
_entity_poly.entity_id
_entity_poly.type
_entity_poly.pdbx_seq_one_letter_code
_entity_poly.pdbx_strand_id
1 'polypeptide(L)'
;MDQLSRVLRKEWNTLRRNLQRTFRQLVFRTSQPSSLHHPELTGYRLILITLTTSFGASKAILAYQGRSAAPTTVEWVFGVIIGTTLYWLSLYEDTEANYYRIPWLFEIDYWRPVRGVLRLFILCMTFLIVAITFLVAPLVLGIVYAVDWVSVESVLKFVLTFIPISLSMGLGIGTLGAFGMFLLIPLASAIENTRIKR
;
A
#
# COMPACT_ATOMS: atom_id res chain seq x y z
N MET A 1 -10.88 7.47 -52.17
CA MET A 1 -10.40 7.45 -50.76
C MET A 1 -11.10 6.41 -49.88
N ASP A 2 -12.35 6.02 -50.17
CA ASP A 2 -13.12 5.08 -49.33
C ASP A 2 -12.70 3.60 -49.36
N GLN A 3 -11.92 3.19 -50.35
CA GLN A 3 -11.34 1.84 -50.41
C GLN A 3 -10.21 1.69 -49.39
N LEU A 4 -9.29 2.66 -49.34
CA LEU A 4 -8.14 2.65 -48.44
C LEU A 4 -8.56 2.70 -46.96
N SER A 5 -9.58 3.51 -46.64
CA SER A 5 -10.09 3.63 -45.27
C SER A 5 -10.74 2.34 -44.75
N ARG A 6 -11.37 1.55 -45.63
CA ARG A 6 -11.96 0.24 -45.29
C ARG A 6 -10.89 -0.81 -45.05
N VAL A 7 -9.84 -0.84 -45.88
CA VAL A 7 -8.71 -1.76 -45.72
C VAL A 7 -7.97 -1.46 -44.41
N LEU A 8 -7.64 -0.20 -44.15
CA LEU A 8 -6.96 0.21 -42.91
C LEU A 8 -7.79 -0.11 -41.66
N ARG A 9 -9.11 0.07 -41.71
CA ARG A 9 -9.99 -0.25 -40.57
C ARG A 9 -10.05 -1.76 -40.31
N LYS A 10 -10.02 -2.58 -41.36
CA LYS A 10 -10.03 -4.05 -41.24
C LYS A 10 -8.72 -4.58 -40.65
N GLU A 11 -7.58 -4.07 -41.13
CA GLU A 11 -6.26 -4.40 -40.59
C GLU A 11 -6.14 -3.95 -39.13
N TRP A 12 -6.54 -2.72 -38.81
CA TRP A 12 -6.53 -2.20 -37.43
C TRP A 12 -7.32 -3.08 -36.46
N ASN A 13 -8.52 -3.52 -36.85
CA ASN A 13 -9.36 -4.37 -36.01
C ASN A 13 -8.79 -5.79 -35.86
N THR A 14 -8.00 -6.26 -36.83
CA THR A 14 -7.37 -7.59 -36.78
C THR A 14 -6.11 -7.54 -35.93
N LEU A 15 -5.27 -6.53 -36.14
CA LEU A 15 -4.12 -6.22 -35.29
C LEU A 15 -4.54 -6.03 -33.84
N ARG A 16 -5.56 -5.22 -33.57
CA ARG A 16 -6.04 -4.99 -32.20
C ARG A 16 -6.49 -6.28 -31.52
N ARG A 17 -7.19 -7.17 -32.23
CA ARG A 17 -7.64 -8.45 -31.67
C ARG A 17 -6.49 -9.41 -31.40
N ASN A 18 -5.51 -9.48 -32.31
CA ASN A 18 -4.33 -10.31 -32.13
C ASN A 18 -3.45 -9.78 -30.99
N LEU A 19 -3.22 -8.47 -30.95
CA LEU A 19 -2.48 -7.81 -29.89
C LEU A 19 -3.15 -8.04 -28.54
N GLN A 20 -4.47 -7.88 -28.44
CA GLN A 20 -5.20 -8.18 -27.20
C GLN A 20 -5.06 -9.63 -26.77
N ARG A 21 -5.04 -10.59 -27.70
CA ARG A 21 -4.84 -12.01 -27.37
C ARG A 21 -3.42 -12.25 -26.86
N THR A 22 -2.41 -11.72 -27.54
CA THR A 22 -1.01 -11.84 -27.12
C THR A 22 -0.77 -11.15 -25.79
N PHE A 23 -1.33 -9.96 -25.58
CA PHE A 23 -1.20 -9.25 -24.31
C PHE A 23 -1.89 -10.01 -23.17
N ARG A 24 -3.08 -10.56 -23.42
CA ARG A 24 -3.77 -11.40 -22.43
C ARG A 24 -2.94 -12.64 -22.10
N GLN A 25 -2.33 -13.27 -23.10
CA GLN A 25 -1.47 -14.44 -22.91
C GLN A 25 -0.18 -14.10 -22.17
N LEU A 26 0.46 -12.96 -22.47
CA LEU A 26 1.65 -12.51 -21.76
C LEU A 26 1.35 -12.17 -20.30
N VAL A 27 0.26 -11.44 -20.04
CA VAL A 27 -0.22 -11.15 -18.68
C VAL A 27 -0.62 -12.43 -17.94
N PHE A 28 -1.21 -13.41 -18.61
CA PHE A 28 -1.51 -14.71 -17.99
C PHE A 28 -0.27 -15.57 -17.77
N ARG A 29 0.74 -15.49 -18.64
CA ARG A 29 1.99 -16.26 -18.52
C ARG A 29 2.88 -15.74 -17.39
N THR A 30 2.88 -14.42 -17.13
CA THR A 30 3.45 -13.84 -15.90
C THR A 30 2.67 -14.19 -14.63
N SER A 31 1.48 -14.79 -14.79
CA SER A 31 0.55 -15.19 -13.72
C SER A 31 0.37 -16.71 -13.63
N GLN A 32 1.32 -17.51 -14.13
CA GLN A 32 1.22 -18.96 -14.01
C GLN A 32 1.40 -19.36 -12.52
N PRO A 33 0.44 -20.05 -11.90
CA PRO A 33 0.56 -20.46 -10.51
C PRO A 33 1.46 -21.71 -10.43
N SER A 34 2.72 -21.51 -10.06
CA SER A 34 3.59 -22.58 -9.59
C SER A 34 3.00 -23.14 -8.28
N SER A 35 2.33 -24.29 -8.40
CA SER A 35 1.99 -25.25 -7.34
C SER A 35 2.12 -24.76 -5.89
N LEU A 36 1.03 -24.20 -5.30
CA LEU A 36 0.82 -24.09 -3.84
C LEU A 36 2.00 -23.59 -2.98
N HIS A 37 2.96 -22.89 -3.57
CA HIS A 37 3.98 -22.13 -2.85
C HIS A 37 3.41 -20.72 -2.69
N HIS A 38 3.47 -20.18 -1.47
CA HIS A 38 3.12 -18.78 -1.27
C HIS A 38 3.93 -17.93 -2.27
N PRO A 39 3.31 -16.93 -2.92
CA PRO A 39 4.03 -16.09 -3.87
C PRO A 39 5.20 -15.43 -3.12
N GLU A 40 6.41 -15.87 -3.44
CA GLU A 40 7.62 -15.35 -2.81
C GLU A 40 7.71 -13.87 -3.14
N LEU A 41 7.75 -13.05 -2.08
CA LEU A 41 7.83 -11.62 -2.25
C LEU A 41 9.30 -11.27 -2.46
N THR A 42 9.76 -11.51 -3.69
CA THR A 42 11.14 -11.22 -4.09
C THR A 42 11.42 -9.73 -4.01
N GLY A 43 12.69 -9.36 -3.79
CA GLY A 43 13.12 -7.97 -3.70
C GLY A 43 12.70 -7.15 -4.93
N TYR A 44 12.72 -7.77 -6.11
CA TYR A 44 12.22 -7.16 -7.36
C TYR A 44 10.75 -6.72 -7.26
N ARG A 45 9.85 -7.61 -6.81
CA ARG A 45 8.42 -7.30 -6.67
C ARG A 45 8.18 -6.19 -5.64
N LEU A 46 8.97 -6.16 -4.57
CA LEU A 46 8.94 -5.08 -3.58
C LEU A 46 9.34 -3.73 -4.15
N ILE A 47 10.43 -3.68 -4.91
CA ILE A 47 10.89 -2.46 -5.59
C ILE A 47 9.82 -1.98 -6.56
N LEU A 48 9.22 -2.89 -7.33
CA LEU A 48 8.14 -2.57 -8.26
C LEU A 48 6.93 -1.94 -7.54
N ILE A 49 6.47 -2.55 -6.45
CA ILE A 49 5.32 -2.07 -5.67
C ILE A 49 5.63 -0.71 -5.03
N THR A 50 6.82 -0.53 -4.45
CA THR A 50 7.22 0.74 -3.81
C THR A 50 7.37 1.88 -4.82
N LEU A 51 7.93 1.60 -6.00
CA LEU A 51 8.00 2.57 -7.10
C LEU A 51 6.61 2.94 -7.62
N THR A 52 5.74 1.96 -7.83
CA THR A 52 4.37 2.21 -8.32
C THR A 52 3.57 3.02 -7.30
N THR A 53 3.71 2.71 -6.01
CA THR A 53 3.02 3.41 -4.93
C THR A 53 3.53 4.84 -4.76
N SER A 54 4.86 5.05 -4.78
CA SER A 54 5.46 6.38 -4.66
C SER A 54 5.12 7.27 -5.87
N PHE A 55 5.05 6.70 -7.07
CA PHE A 55 4.59 7.41 -8.26
C PHE A 55 3.13 7.85 -8.12
N GLY A 56 2.22 6.94 -7.73
CA GLY A 56 0.81 7.27 -7.49
C GLY A 56 0.63 8.33 -6.39
N ALA A 57 1.38 8.23 -5.30
CA ALA A 57 1.36 9.20 -4.20
C ALA A 57 1.86 10.58 -4.64
N SER A 58 2.96 10.64 -5.38
CA SER A 58 3.50 11.90 -5.91
C SER A 58 2.48 12.61 -6.81
N LYS A 59 1.79 11.84 -7.66
CA LYS A 59 0.74 12.37 -8.53
C LYS A 59 -0.46 12.89 -7.73
N ALA A 60 -0.88 12.18 -6.68
CA ALA A 60 -1.96 12.64 -5.80
C ALA A 60 -1.58 13.95 -5.08
N ILE A 61 -0.39 14.03 -4.49
CA ILE A 61 0.10 15.23 -3.81
C ILE A 61 0.13 16.43 -4.77
N LEU A 62 0.64 16.23 -5.98
CA LEU A 62 0.72 17.30 -6.98
C LEU A 62 -0.67 17.72 -7.49
N ALA A 63 -1.62 16.79 -7.61
CA ALA A 63 -3.00 17.10 -7.94
C ALA A 63 -3.66 17.96 -6.83
N TYR A 64 -3.39 17.68 -5.56
CA TYR A 64 -3.88 18.49 -4.44
C TYR A 64 -3.30 19.91 -4.40
N GLN A 65 -2.07 20.10 -4.89
CA GLN A 65 -1.41 21.41 -4.89
C GLN A 65 -1.82 22.33 -6.06
N GLY A 66 -2.68 21.88 -6.98
CA GLY A 66 -3.20 22.70 -8.08
C GLY A 66 -2.13 23.20 -9.06
N ARG A 67 -0.90 22.67 -9.01
CA ARG A 67 0.21 23.05 -9.88
C ARG A 67 0.06 22.28 -11.20
N SER A 68 -0.24 22.97 -12.30
CA SER A 68 -0.53 22.32 -13.59
C SER A 68 0.70 21.91 -14.41
N ALA A 69 1.90 22.45 -14.14
CA ALA A 69 3.11 22.23 -14.97
C ALA A 69 4.22 21.39 -14.28
N ALA A 70 4.21 21.31 -12.94
CA ALA A 70 5.09 20.43 -12.17
C ALA A 70 4.78 18.92 -12.27
N PRO A 71 3.53 18.47 -12.46
CA PRO A 71 3.21 17.04 -12.54
C PRO A 71 3.81 16.39 -13.77
N THR A 72 3.86 17.13 -14.88
CA THR A 72 4.33 16.62 -16.16
C THR A 72 5.82 16.30 -16.09
N THR A 73 6.65 17.15 -15.49
CA THR A 73 8.11 16.88 -15.36
C THR A 73 8.38 15.68 -14.45
N VAL A 74 7.60 15.52 -13.37
CA VAL A 74 7.66 14.32 -12.52
C VAL A 74 7.25 13.08 -13.32
N GLU A 75 6.20 13.14 -14.13
CA GLU A 75 5.79 12.03 -15.00
C GLU A 75 6.88 11.65 -16.01
N TRP A 76 7.56 12.63 -16.61
CA TRP A 76 8.67 12.39 -17.54
C TRP A 76 9.89 11.77 -16.84
N VAL A 77 10.33 12.33 -15.73
CA VAL A 77 11.52 11.87 -15.01
C VAL A 77 11.27 10.49 -14.41
N PHE A 78 10.12 10.28 -13.76
CA PHE A 78 9.76 8.97 -13.22
C PHE A 78 9.55 7.97 -14.34
N GLY A 79 8.81 8.30 -15.40
CA GLY A 79 8.56 7.40 -16.52
C GLY A 79 9.84 6.94 -17.23
N VAL A 80 10.75 7.87 -17.52
CA VAL A 80 12.01 7.55 -18.20
C VAL A 80 12.96 6.80 -17.28
N ILE A 81 13.25 7.31 -16.08
CA ILE A 81 14.25 6.69 -15.21
C ILE A 81 13.73 5.35 -14.68
N ILE A 82 12.49 5.30 -14.18
CA ILE A 82 11.93 4.08 -13.59
C ILE A 82 11.57 3.06 -14.65
N GLY A 83 10.99 3.51 -15.77
CA GLY A 83 10.70 2.60 -16.89
C GLY A 83 11.98 1.96 -17.43
N THR A 84 13.05 2.74 -17.56
CA THR A 84 14.36 2.24 -18.00
C THR A 84 14.96 1.29 -16.97
N THR A 85 14.99 1.63 -15.68
CA THR A 85 15.57 0.74 -14.65
C THR A 85 14.80 -0.57 -14.53
N LEU A 86 13.46 -0.54 -14.57
CA LEU A 86 12.65 -1.76 -14.57
C LEU A 86 12.85 -2.59 -15.83
N TYR A 87 13.02 -1.96 -16.99
CA TYR A 87 13.32 -2.66 -18.24
C TYR A 87 14.66 -3.41 -18.15
N TRP A 88 15.71 -2.75 -17.69
CA TRP A 88 17.00 -3.41 -17.45
C TRP A 88 16.86 -4.54 -16.44
N LEU A 89 16.15 -4.30 -15.33
CA LEU A 89 15.97 -5.27 -14.27
C LEU A 89 15.20 -6.53 -14.73
N SER A 90 14.19 -6.35 -15.59
CA SER A 90 13.44 -7.44 -16.22
C SER A 90 14.33 -8.25 -17.17
N LEU A 91 15.27 -7.61 -17.88
CA LEU A 91 16.22 -8.31 -18.75
C LEU A 91 17.20 -9.17 -17.94
N TYR A 92 17.53 -8.75 -16.72
CA TYR A 92 18.34 -9.53 -15.78
C TYR A 92 17.60 -10.76 -15.23
N GLU A 93 16.27 -10.71 -15.10
CA GLU A 93 15.45 -11.86 -14.68
C GLU A 93 15.42 -12.97 -15.74
N ASP A 94 15.34 -12.61 -17.03
CA ASP A 94 15.24 -13.57 -18.15
C ASP A 94 16.55 -14.32 -18.45
N THR A 95 17.68 -13.87 -17.89
CA THR A 95 18.98 -14.51 -18.14
C THR A 95 19.30 -15.50 -17.03
N GLU A 96 19.07 -16.80 -17.26
CA GLU A 96 19.33 -17.89 -16.30
C GLU A 96 20.74 -17.86 -15.67
N ALA A 97 21.74 -17.35 -16.41
CA ALA A 97 23.12 -17.22 -15.94
C ALA A 97 23.34 -16.10 -14.89
N ASN A 98 22.45 -15.11 -14.82
CA ASN A 98 22.57 -13.96 -13.92
C ASN A 98 21.72 -14.08 -12.65
N TYR A 99 20.79 -15.04 -12.60
CA TYR A 99 19.95 -15.32 -11.44
C TYR A 99 20.77 -15.48 -10.15
N TYR A 100 21.90 -16.20 -10.22
CA TYR A 100 22.79 -16.44 -9.08
C TYR A 100 23.71 -15.27 -8.70
N ARG A 101 23.83 -14.23 -9.55
CA ARG A 101 24.71 -13.09 -9.25
C ARG A 101 24.09 -12.10 -8.26
N ILE A 102 22.76 -12.04 -8.18
CA ILE A 102 22.03 -11.07 -7.33
C ILE A 102 20.98 -11.80 -6.47
N PRO A 103 21.41 -12.69 -5.55
CA PRO A 103 20.50 -13.50 -4.75
C PRO A 103 19.61 -12.63 -3.84
N TRP A 104 20.09 -11.46 -3.40
CA TRP A 104 19.29 -10.55 -2.59
C TRP A 104 18.07 -9.97 -3.32
N LEU A 105 18.08 -9.94 -4.66
CA LEU A 105 16.99 -9.34 -5.42
C LEU A 105 15.95 -10.39 -5.86
N PHE A 106 16.41 -11.60 -6.20
CA PHE A 106 15.59 -12.63 -6.82
C PHE A 106 15.31 -13.86 -5.93
N GLU A 107 16.17 -14.16 -4.95
CA GLU A 107 16.10 -15.40 -4.17
C GLU A 107 15.62 -15.19 -2.72
N ILE A 108 15.87 -14.02 -2.13
CA ILE A 108 15.46 -13.73 -0.75
C ILE A 108 13.96 -13.40 -0.70
N ASP A 109 13.19 -14.20 0.05
CA ASP A 109 11.81 -13.89 0.40
C ASP A 109 11.73 -12.82 1.50
N TYR A 110 11.29 -11.62 1.13
CA TYR A 110 11.12 -10.48 2.03
C TYR A 110 9.75 -10.42 2.70
N TRP A 111 8.91 -11.45 2.55
CA TRP A 111 7.57 -11.46 3.12
C TRP A 111 7.55 -11.27 4.65
N ARG A 112 8.50 -11.87 5.38
CA ARG A 112 8.60 -11.76 6.85
C ARG A 112 8.79 -10.31 7.33
N PRO A 113 9.82 -9.56 6.88
CA PRO A 113 9.98 -8.17 7.30
C PRO A 113 8.84 -7.27 6.80
N VAL A 114 8.37 -7.45 5.56
CA VAL A 114 7.27 -6.65 5.00
C VAL A 114 5.99 -6.80 5.81
N ARG A 115 5.64 -8.03 6.19
CA ARG A 115 4.47 -8.29 7.04
C ARG A 115 4.60 -7.58 8.39
N GLY A 116 5.80 -7.54 8.96
CA GLY A 116 6.08 -6.81 10.20
C GLY A 116 5.86 -5.30 10.05
N VAL A 117 6.45 -4.69 9.01
CA VAL A 117 6.31 -3.26 8.72
C VAL A 117 4.85 -2.89 8.41
N LEU A 118 4.19 -3.67 7.56
CA LEU A 118 2.78 -3.44 7.22
C LEU A 118 1.87 -3.55 8.44
N ARG A 119 2.10 -4.56 9.30
CA ARG A 119 1.35 -4.73 10.54
C ARG A 119 1.56 -3.55 11.49
N LEU A 120 2.80 -3.08 11.64
CA LEU A 120 3.12 -1.90 12.45
C LEU A 120 2.45 -0.63 11.90
N PHE A 121 2.49 -0.45 10.57
CA PHE A 121 1.85 0.68 9.91
C PHE A 121 0.34 0.68 10.14
N ILE A 122 -0.33 -0.47 9.97
CA ILE A 122 -1.78 -0.62 10.23
C ILE A 122 -2.08 -0.29 11.70
N LEU A 123 -1.28 -0.81 12.64
CA LEU A 123 -1.48 -0.56 14.07
C LEU A 123 -1.28 0.91 14.44
N CYS A 124 -0.29 1.58 13.85
CA CYS A 124 -0.07 3.01 14.04
C CYS A 124 -1.22 3.84 13.47
N MET A 125 -1.70 3.49 12.27
CA MET A 125 -2.84 4.17 11.63
C MET A 125 -4.13 4.00 12.42
N THR A 126 -4.43 2.80 12.91
CA THR A 126 -5.63 2.57 13.73
C THR A 126 -5.54 3.34 15.05
N PHE A 127 -4.38 3.36 15.70
CA PHE A 127 -4.15 4.17 16.90
C PHE A 127 -4.37 5.66 16.62
N LEU A 128 -3.84 6.18 15.52
CA LEU A 128 -3.98 7.58 15.11
C LEU A 128 -5.46 7.94 14.86
N ILE A 129 -6.21 7.10 14.15
CA ILE A 129 -7.64 7.31 13.90
C ILE A 129 -8.44 7.35 15.22
N VAL A 130 -8.16 6.42 16.13
CA VAL A 130 -8.80 6.36 17.45
C VAL A 130 -8.47 7.61 18.27
N ALA A 131 -7.22 8.06 18.26
CA ALA A 131 -6.78 9.27 18.95
C ALA A 131 -7.44 10.54 18.39
N ILE A 132 -7.53 10.68 17.06
CA ILE A 132 -8.24 11.80 16.41
C ILE A 132 -9.72 11.77 16.80
N THR A 133 -10.37 10.62 16.71
CA THR A 133 -11.80 10.48 17.05
C THR A 133 -12.04 10.86 18.51
N PHE A 134 -11.16 10.44 19.41
CA PHE A 134 -11.21 10.77 20.83
C PHE A 134 -10.97 12.26 21.10
N LEU A 135 -10.15 12.94 20.30
CA LEU A 135 -9.90 14.36 20.45
C LEU A 135 -11.06 15.21 19.92
N VAL A 136 -11.67 14.80 18.81
CA VAL A 136 -12.72 15.57 18.11
C VAL A 136 -14.10 15.35 18.73
N ALA A 137 -14.45 14.11 19.10
CA ALA A 137 -15.77 13.78 19.64
C ALA A 137 -16.19 14.60 20.89
N PRO A 138 -15.39 14.73 21.96
CA PRO A 138 -15.72 15.57 23.12
C PRO A 138 -15.88 17.04 22.75
N LEU A 139 -15.08 17.52 21.79
CA LEU A 139 -15.12 18.92 21.39
C LEU A 139 -16.45 19.23 20.69
N VAL A 140 -16.87 18.36 19.75
CA VAL A 140 -18.17 18.49 19.08
C VAL A 140 -19.31 18.35 20.10
N LEU A 141 -19.25 17.33 20.96
CA LEU A 141 -20.26 17.09 21.98
C LEU A 141 -20.38 18.28 22.93
N GLY A 142 -19.24 18.80 23.39
CA GLY A 142 -19.14 19.99 24.23
C GLY A 142 -19.75 21.24 23.58
N ILE A 143 -19.56 21.45 22.27
CA ILE A 143 -20.20 22.56 21.55
C ILE A 143 -21.72 22.38 21.49
N VAL A 144 -22.22 21.17 21.18
CA VAL A 144 -23.67 20.91 21.14
C VAL A 144 -24.30 21.19 22.50
N TYR A 145 -23.70 20.67 23.57
CA TYR A 145 -24.18 20.94 24.92
C TYR A 145 -24.00 22.41 25.32
N ALA A 146 -22.94 23.10 24.85
CA ALA A 146 -22.69 24.53 25.04
C ALA A 146 -23.85 25.41 24.51
N VAL A 147 -24.47 24.99 23.42
CA VAL A 147 -25.61 25.68 22.81
C VAL A 147 -26.90 25.43 23.60
N ASP A 148 -27.07 24.25 24.20
CA ASP A 148 -28.26 23.84 24.97
C ASP A 148 -28.24 24.25 26.46
N TRP A 149 -27.41 25.24 26.88
CA TRP A 149 -27.07 25.63 28.28
C TRP A 149 -28.21 26.17 29.17
N VAL A 150 -29.40 25.57 29.15
CA VAL A 150 -30.52 25.98 30.02
C VAL A 150 -30.97 24.87 30.99
N SER A 151 -30.64 23.60 30.77
CA SER A 151 -31.12 22.50 31.64
C SER A 151 -30.01 21.66 32.27
N VAL A 152 -30.06 21.55 33.61
CA VAL A 152 -29.18 20.71 34.45
C VAL A 152 -29.23 19.23 34.03
N GLU A 153 -30.35 18.77 33.47
CA GLU A 153 -30.50 17.40 32.98
C GLU A 153 -29.59 17.08 31.79
N SER A 154 -29.28 18.09 30.96
CA SER A 154 -28.40 17.93 29.79
C SER A 154 -26.96 17.69 30.21
N VAL A 155 -26.50 18.38 31.26
CA VAL A 155 -25.15 18.20 31.84
C VAL A 155 -25.01 16.80 32.44
N LEU A 156 -26.02 16.32 33.17
CA LEU A 156 -25.98 14.99 33.77
C LEU A 156 -25.94 13.88 32.72
N LYS A 157 -26.73 14.01 31.65
CA LYS A 157 -26.72 13.06 30.51
C LYS A 157 -25.38 13.06 29.77
N PHE A 158 -24.74 14.22 29.62
CA PHE A 158 -23.39 14.32 29.04
C PHE A 158 -22.36 13.56 29.89
N VAL A 159 -22.31 13.82 31.19
CA VAL A 159 -21.35 13.17 32.09
C VAL A 159 -21.54 11.65 32.11
N LEU A 160 -22.79 11.19 32.19
CA LEU A 160 -23.13 9.76 32.23
C LEU A 160 -22.84 9.02 30.92
N THR A 161 -22.90 9.68 29.77
CA THR A 161 -22.59 9.05 28.47
C THR A 161 -21.10 9.10 28.16
N PHE A 162 -20.40 10.17 28.52
CA PHE A 162 -19.01 10.39 28.14
C PHE A 162 -18.00 9.55 28.93
N ILE A 163 -18.24 9.38 30.25
CA ILE A 163 -17.37 8.60 31.14
C ILE A 163 -17.24 7.13 30.73
N PRO A 164 -18.33 6.37 30.49
CA PRO A 164 -18.21 4.95 30.14
C PRO A 164 -17.61 4.75 28.73
N ILE A 165 -17.88 5.66 27.79
CA ILE A 165 -17.28 5.60 26.45
C ILE A 165 -15.76 5.81 26.54
N SER A 166 -15.31 6.82 27.28
CA SER A 166 -13.88 7.05 27.53
C SER A 166 -13.20 5.87 28.26
N LEU A 167 -13.88 5.28 29.25
CA LEU A 167 -13.35 4.14 30.00
C LEU A 167 -13.22 2.88 29.13
N SER A 168 -14.22 2.60 28.28
CA SER A 168 -14.19 1.46 27.36
C SER A 168 -13.14 1.61 26.26
N MET A 169 -12.93 2.84 25.75
CA MET A 169 -11.87 3.11 24.77
C MET A 169 -10.49 2.97 25.39
N GLY A 170 -10.30 3.41 26.65
CA GLY A 170 -9.04 3.22 27.37
C GLY A 170 -8.67 1.74 27.53
N LEU A 171 -9.64 0.89 27.87
CA LEU A 171 -9.48 -0.55 27.93
C LEU A 171 -9.22 -1.18 26.55
N GLY A 172 -9.87 -0.66 25.50
CA GLY A 172 -9.62 -1.08 24.11
C GLY A 172 -8.19 -0.79 23.64
N ILE A 173 -7.66 0.39 23.94
CA ILE A 173 -6.28 0.78 23.60
C ILE A 173 -5.27 -0.08 24.38
N GLY A 174 -5.53 -0.33 25.67
CA GLY A 174 -4.68 -1.19 26.50
C GLY A 174 -4.63 -2.64 26.00
N THR A 175 -5.78 -3.21 25.62
CA THR A 175 -5.84 -4.57 25.08
C THR A 175 -5.23 -4.69 23.69
N LEU A 176 -5.42 -3.71 22.81
CA LEU A 176 -4.75 -3.65 21.51
C LEU A 176 -3.24 -3.47 21.63
N GLY A 177 -2.78 -2.65 22.58
CA GLY A 177 -1.36 -2.46 22.87
C GLY A 177 -0.71 -3.72 23.42
N ALA A 178 -1.36 -4.39 24.38
CA ALA A 178 -0.90 -5.66 24.94
C ALA A 178 -0.87 -6.78 23.89
N PHE A 179 -1.91 -6.87 23.05
CA PHE A 179 -1.96 -7.83 21.94
C PHE A 179 -0.90 -7.53 20.87
N GLY A 180 -0.66 -6.24 20.59
CA GLY A 180 0.43 -5.78 19.72
C GLY A 180 1.80 -6.20 20.24
N MET A 181 2.09 -6.01 21.53
CA MET A 181 3.32 -6.49 22.16
C MET A 181 3.46 -8.01 22.12
N PHE A 182 2.38 -8.74 22.40
CA PHE A 182 2.38 -10.21 22.36
C PHE A 182 2.73 -10.75 20.97
N LEU A 183 2.39 -10.01 19.92
CA LEU A 183 2.72 -10.35 18.53
C LEU A 183 4.11 -9.87 18.08
N LEU A 184 4.72 -8.89 18.74
CA LEU A 184 6.07 -8.40 18.43
C LEU A 184 7.18 -9.25 19.06
N ILE A 185 6.91 -9.91 20.18
CA ILE A 185 7.84 -10.84 20.85
C ILE A 185 8.38 -11.93 19.89
N PRO A 186 7.55 -12.67 19.13
CA PRO A 186 8.04 -13.68 18.19
C PRO A 186 8.75 -13.07 16.96
N LEU A 187 8.54 -11.79 16.65
CA LEU A 187 9.27 -11.11 15.58
C LEU A 187 10.69 -10.72 16.05
N ALA A 188 10.82 -10.22 17.28
CA ALA A 188 12.10 -9.88 17.89
C ALA A 188 13.01 -11.12 18.01
N SER A 189 12.44 -12.25 18.45
CA SER A 189 13.21 -13.50 18.56
C SER A 189 13.63 -14.07 17.20
N ALA A 190 12.82 -13.89 16.16
CA ALA A 190 13.17 -14.31 14.81
C ALA A 190 14.33 -13.49 14.21
N ILE A 191 14.38 -12.19 14.50
CA ILE A 191 15.47 -11.30 14.05
C ILE A 191 16.78 -11.68 14.75
N GLU A 192 16.73 -11.95 16.06
CA GLU A 192 17.93 -12.31 16.84
C GLU A 192 18.55 -13.64 16.38
N ASN A 193 17.74 -14.64 16.03
CA ASN A 193 18.21 -15.92 15.51
C ASN A 193 18.92 -15.79 14.14
N THR A 194 18.54 -14.83 13.30
CA THR A 194 19.24 -14.57 12.03
C THR A 194 20.60 -13.89 12.20
N ARG A 195 20.81 -13.19 13.32
CA ARG A 195 22.08 -12.51 13.64
C ARG A 195 23.14 -13.49 14.17
N ILE A 196 22.73 -14.58 14.82
CA ILE A 196 23.63 -15.57 15.44
C ILE A 196 24.19 -16.59 14.42
N LYS A 197 23.54 -16.74 13.26
CA LYS A 197 23.97 -17.67 12.19
C LYS A 197 24.93 -17.07 11.15
N ARG A 198 25.31 -15.81 11.30
CA ARG A 198 26.33 -15.13 10.47
C ARG A 198 27.63 -15.02 11.24
#